data_AF-A0A222FJB5-F1
#
_entry.id   AF-A0A222FJB5-F1
#
_cell.length_a   1.000
_cell.length_b   1.000
_cell.length_c   1.000
_cell.angle_alpha   90.00
_cell.angle_beta   90.00
_cell.angle_gamma   90.00
#
_symmetry.space_group_name_H-M   'P 1'
#
loop_
_entity.id
_entity.type
_entity.pdbx_description
1 polymer ?
#
loop_
_entity_poly.entity_id
_entity_poly.type
_entity_poly.pdbx_seq_one_letter_code
_entity_poly.pdbx_strand_id
1 'polypeptide(L)'
;MKTLLQRKVGMISGYAYGEEYDAFAEQNKGKAFFFMTGDGALDKNIQKLTAGRIDTLLENKLVLAAKAQQMGVSDQLQMAGSFSEAFPIYMACSPNSDKTQGFIDMANAALPAMKADGSLQKILANYGLQPWW
;
A
#
# COMPACT_ATOMS: atom_id res chain seq x y z
N MET A 1 -11.28 13.32 -5.94
CA MET A 1 -11.37 13.74 -4.52
C MET A 1 -12.80 13.94 -4.03
N LYS A 2 -13.58 14.92 -4.54
CA LYS A 2 -14.90 15.27 -3.99
C LYS A 2 -15.91 14.10 -3.90
N THR A 3 -15.87 13.17 -4.85
CA THR A 3 -16.73 11.98 -4.85
C THR A 3 -16.49 11.05 -3.64
N LEU A 4 -15.30 11.09 -3.02
CA LEU A 4 -14.99 10.33 -1.82
C LEU A 4 -15.74 10.85 -0.57
N LEU A 5 -16.26 12.08 -0.60
CA LEU A 5 -17.06 12.61 0.52
C LEU A 5 -18.40 11.89 0.70
N GLN A 6 -18.85 11.15 -0.32
CA GLN A 6 -20.06 10.32 -0.28
C GLN A 6 -19.75 8.87 0.12
N ARG A 7 -18.49 8.58 0.45
CA ARG A 7 -18.00 7.24 0.79
C ARG A 7 -17.63 7.16 2.26
N LYS A 8 -17.48 5.92 2.75
CA LYS A 8 -16.84 5.62 4.03
C LYS A 8 -15.47 5.05 3.71
N VAL A 9 -14.46 5.91 3.71
CA VAL A 9 -13.11 5.60 3.28
C VAL A 9 -12.25 5.19 4.47
N GLY A 10 -11.76 3.95 4.47
CA GLY A 10 -10.73 3.48 5.39
C GLY A 10 -9.34 3.96 4.94
N MET A 11 -8.54 4.42 5.89
CA MET A 11 -7.14 4.79 5.70
C MET A 11 -6.28 4.25 6.85
N ILE A 12 -4.97 4.19 6.65
CA ILE A 12 -4.00 3.86 7.71
C ILE A 12 -3.25 5.12 8.10
N SER A 13 -3.21 5.42 9.39
CA SER A 13 -2.48 6.56 9.94
C SER A 13 -0.97 6.35 9.81
N GLY A 14 -0.26 7.39 9.39
CA GLY A 14 1.20 7.36 9.22
C GLY A 14 1.65 6.88 7.84
N TYR A 15 0.72 6.49 6.96
CA TYR A 15 1.00 6.30 5.54
C TYR A 15 0.85 7.64 4.82
N ALA A 16 1.64 7.82 3.78
CA ALA A 16 1.53 8.96 2.88
C ALA A 16 0.77 8.55 1.62
N TYR A 17 -0.32 9.24 1.31
CA TYR A 17 -1.11 9.02 0.09
C TYR A 17 -1.01 10.18 -0.90
N GLY A 18 -0.20 11.19 -0.54
CA GLY A 18 0.07 12.40 -1.32
C GLY A 18 -0.44 13.62 -0.59
N GLU A 19 0.35 14.69 -0.53
CA GLU A 19 0.10 15.84 0.36
C GLU A 19 -1.31 16.42 0.22
N GLU A 20 -1.79 16.62 -1.02
CA GLU A 20 -3.15 17.14 -1.27
C GLU A 20 -4.24 16.20 -0.74
N TYR A 21 -4.06 14.88 -0.92
CA TYR A 21 -5.01 13.88 -0.46
C TYR A 21 -4.98 13.71 1.05
N ASP A 22 -3.80 13.72 1.65
CA ASP A 22 -3.61 13.62 3.09
C ASP A 22 -4.24 14.83 3.78
N ALA A 23 -4.04 16.04 3.25
CA ALA A 23 -4.69 17.25 3.72
C ALA A 23 -6.23 17.19 3.55
N PHE A 24 -6.71 16.73 2.39
CA PHE A 24 -8.14 16.58 2.11
C PHE A 24 -8.81 15.57 3.06
N ALA A 25 -8.14 14.45 3.34
CA ALA A 25 -8.65 13.41 4.23
C ALA A 25 -8.68 13.89 5.69
N GLU A 26 -7.65 14.60 6.16
CA GLU A 26 -7.60 15.12 7.52
C GLU A 26 -8.69 16.18 7.76
N GLN A 27 -8.94 17.07 6.79
CA GLN A 27 -10.05 18.04 6.84
C GLN A 27 -11.45 17.38 6.93
N ASN A 28 -11.58 16.13 6.47
CA ASN A 28 -12.83 15.38 6.40
C ASN A 28 -12.84 14.14 7.30
N LYS A 29 -11.95 14.10 8.29
CA LYS A 29 -11.78 13.02 9.26
C LYS A 29 -13.03 12.80 10.11
N GLY A 30 -13.38 11.54 10.30
CA GLY A 30 -14.57 11.12 11.04
C GLY A 30 -15.90 11.35 10.31
N LYS A 31 -15.90 12.02 9.16
CA LYS A 31 -17.08 12.21 8.30
C LYS A 31 -17.07 11.20 7.17
N ALA A 32 -16.11 11.34 6.26
CA ALA A 32 -15.89 10.44 5.13
C ALA A 32 -14.66 9.56 5.32
N PHE A 33 -13.63 10.04 6.04
CA PHE A 33 -12.36 9.36 6.20
C PHE A 33 -12.16 8.82 7.62
N PHE A 34 -11.84 7.53 7.73
CA PHE A 34 -11.68 6.81 8.99
C PHE A 34 -10.29 6.18 9.06
N PHE A 35 -9.47 6.67 9.99
CA PHE A 35 -8.08 6.25 10.12
C PHE A 35 -7.95 5.07 11.09
N MET A 36 -7.15 4.09 10.69
CA MET A 36 -6.74 2.96 11.53
C MET A 36 -5.29 3.16 11.98
N THR A 37 -5.02 2.79 13.23
CA THR A 37 -3.69 2.86 13.84
C THR A 37 -3.27 1.50 14.38
N GLY A 38 -1.97 1.36 14.64
CA GLY A 38 -1.37 0.20 15.30
C GLY A 38 -1.25 -1.04 14.42
N ASP A 39 -0.76 -2.10 15.03
CA ASP A 39 -0.52 -3.36 14.34
C ASP A 39 -1.82 -3.96 13.79
N GLY A 40 -1.71 -4.54 12.60
CA GLY A 40 -2.84 -5.10 11.87
C GLY A 40 -3.85 -4.07 11.37
N ALA A 41 -3.45 -2.80 11.21
CA ALA A 41 -4.34 -1.75 10.71
C ALA A 41 -4.96 -2.11 9.35
N LEU A 42 -4.18 -2.67 8.43
CA LEU A 42 -4.67 -3.13 7.13
C LEU A 42 -5.68 -4.27 7.30
N ASP A 43 -5.35 -5.30 8.08
CA ASP A 43 -6.21 -6.45 8.34
C ASP A 43 -7.58 -6.02 8.90
N LYS A 44 -7.57 -5.08 9.85
CA LYS A 44 -8.81 -4.50 10.42
C LYS A 44 -9.58 -3.66 9.40
N ASN A 45 -8.90 -2.91 8.53
CA ASN A 45 -9.56 -2.16 7.46
C ASN A 45 -10.20 -3.10 6.43
N ILE A 46 -9.53 -4.19 6.05
CA ILE A 46 -10.10 -5.22 5.17
C ILE A 46 -11.33 -5.85 5.82
N GLN A 47 -11.26 -6.21 7.11
CA GLN A 47 -12.42 -6.73 7.85
C GLN A 47 -13.59 -5.72 7.91
N LYS A 48 -13.30 -4.43 8.09
CA LYS A 48 -14.33 -3.38 8.06
C LYS A 48 -14.96 -3.27 6.67
N LEU A 49 -14.17 -3.41 5.61
CA LEU A 49 -14.64 -3.33 4.23
C LEU A 49 -15.54 -4.51 3.88
N THR A 50 -15.09 -5.74 4.17
CA THR A 50 -15.88 -6.96 3.92
C THR A 50 -17.14 -7.05 4.79
N ALA A 51 -17.13 -6.43 5.98
CA ALA A 51 -18.30 -6.29 6.84
C ALA A 51 -19.19 -5.07 6.51
N GLY A 52 -18.88 -4.28 5.47
CA GLY A 52 -19.67 -3.12 5.04
C GLY A 52 -19.64 -1.92 6.00
N ARG A 53 -18.72 -1.89 6.97
CA ARG A 53 -18.54 -0.75 7.90
C ARG A 53 -17.86 0.44 7.21
N ILE A 54 -16.99 0.14 6.25
CA ILE A 54 -16.48 1.06 5.25
C ILE A 54 -16.83 0.51 3.87
N ASP A 55 -16.86 1.34 2.84
CA ASP A 55 -17.18 0.92 1.46
C ASP A 55 -16.03 1.16 0.48
N THR A 56 -14.99 1.85 0.92
CA THR A 56 -13.80 2.17 0.16
C THR A 56 -12.59 2.04 1.07
N LEU A 57 -11.50 1.45 0.59
CA LEU A 57 -10.21 1.40 1.29
C LEU A 57 -9.16 2.04 0.38
N LEU A 58 -8.45 3.02 0.91
CA LEU A 58 -7.30 3.60 0.23
C LEU A 58 -6.04 2.87 0.65
N GLU A 59 -5.38 2.19 -0.30
CA GLU A 59 -4.19 1.37 -0.04
C GLU A 59 -3.37 1.17 -1.32
N ASN A 60 -2.09 0.81 -1.16
CA ASN A 60 -1.27 0.33 -2.26
C ASN A 60 -1.81 -0.98 -2.83
N LYS A 61 -2.01 -1.02 -4.16
CA LYS A 61 -2.59 -2.17 -4.86
C LYS A 61 -1.87 -3.50 -4.60
N LEU A 62 -0.53 -3.49 -4.53
CA LEU A 62 0.28 -4.71 -4.37
C LEU A 62 0.20 -5.21 -2.92
N VAL A 63 0.26 -4.28 -1.96
CA VAL A 63 0.15 -4.61 -0.53
C VAL A 63 -1.24 -5.17 -0.21
N LEU A 64 -2.30 -4.52 -0.73
CA LEU A 64 -3.67 -4.98 -0.57
C LEU A 64 -3.89 -6.36 -1.21
N ALA A 65 -3.42 -6.58 -2.44
CA ALA A 65 -3.57 -7.86 -3.13
C ALA A 65 -2.92 -9.02 -2.35
N ALA A 66 -1.66 -8.85 -1.93
CA ALA A 66 -0.95 -9.87 -1.16
C ALA A 66 -1.65 -10.17 0.18
N LYS A 67 -2.10 -9.12 0.90
CA LYS A 67 -2.81 -9.30 2.18
C LYS A 67 -4.19 -9.95 1.98
N ALA A 68 -4.95 -9.55 0.96
CA ALA A 68 -6.25 -10.12 0.67
C ALA A 68 -6.16 -11.60 0.26
N GLN A 69 -5.09 -11.99 -0.45
CA GLN A 69 -4.80 -13.39 -0.76
C GLN A 69 -4.47 -14.16 0.53
N GLN A 70 -3.60 -13.62 1.38
CA GLN A 70 -3.27 -14.22 2.68
C GLN A 70 -4.52 -14.43 3.56
N MET A 71 -5.46 -13.49 3.52
CA MET A 71 -6.71 -13.56 4.29
C MET A 71 -7.82 -14.39 3.63
N GLY A 72 -7.65 -14.85 2.39
CA GLY A 72 -8.67 -15.60 1.66
C GLY A 72 -9.91 -14.79 1.28
N VAL A 73 -9.78 -13.47 1.09
CA VAL A 73 -10.91 -12.56 0.79
C VAL A 73 -10.75 -11.81 -0.54
N SER A 74 -9.84 -12.26 -1.40
CA SER A 74 -9.54 -11.59 -2.68
C SER A 74 -10.79 -11.39 -3.55
N ASP A 75 -11.66 -12.40 -3.61
CA ASP A 75 -12.89 -12.38 -4.44
C ASP A 75 -13.97 -11.43 -3.90
N GLN A 76 -13.78 -10.86 -2.71
CA GLN A 76 -14.70 -9.89 -2.10
C GLN A 76 -14.28 -8.44 -2.37
N LEU A 77 -13.10 -8.22 -2.97
CA LEU A 77 -12.53 -6.91 -3.20
C LEU A 77 -12.48 -6.60 -4.69
N GLN A 78 -12.71 -5.33 -5.03
CA GLN A 78 -12.56 -4.85 -6.40
C GLN A 78 -11.86 -3.49 -6.41
N MET A 79 -11.07 -3.24 -7.45
CA MET A 79 -10.45 -1.94 -7.66
C MET A 79 -11.50 -0.90 -8.04
N ALA A 80 -11.67 0.12 -7.19
CA ALA A 80 -12.63 1.20 -7.42
C ALA A 80 -12.04 2.43 -8.14
N GLY A 81 -10.73 2.46 -8.34
CA GLY A 81 -10.00 3.55 -9.00
C GLY A 81 -8.55 3.65 -8.50
N SER A 82 -7.79 4.57 -9.08
CA SER A 82 -6.44 4.92 -8.63
C SER A 82 -6.24 6.44 -8.75
N PHE A 83 -5.25 6.96 -8.03
CA PHE A 83 -4.74 8.29 -8.34
C PHE A 83 -3.98 8.26 -9.66
N SER A 84 -3.90 9.41 -10.33
CA SER A 84 -3.34 9.55 -11.69
C SER A 84 -1.83 9.37 -11.74
N GLU A 85 -1.12 9.59 -10.62
CA GLU A 85 0.33 9.44 -10.54
C GLU A 85 0.71 8.21 -9.73
N ALA A 86 1.55 7.36 -10.33
CA ALA A 86 2.21 6.28 -9.62
C ALA A 86 3.43 6.83 -8.89
N PHE A 87 3.46 6.67 -7.57
CA PHE A 87 4.63 7.04 -6.78
C PHE A 87 5.61 5.87 -6.71
N PRO A 88 6.90 6.07 -7.04
CA PRO A 88 7.91 5.05 -6.80
C PRO A 88 8.04 4.77 -5.29
N ILE A 89 8.19 3.50 -4.95
CA ILE A 89 8.45 3.07 -3.58
C ILE A 89 9.96 2.84 -3.42
N TYR A 90 10.53 3.39 -2.35
CA TYR A 90 11.94 3.28 -2.03
C TYR A 90 12.14 2.63 -0.65
N MET A 91 13.32 2.04 -0.46
CA MET A 91 13.77 1.65 0.87
C MET A 91 14.30 2.89 1.59
N ALA A 92 13.73 3.20 2.76
CA ALA A 92 14.25 4.27 3.60
C ALA A 92 15.50 3.78 4.34
N CYS A 93 16.58 4.56 4.28
CA CYS A 93 17.80 4.29 5.01
C CYS A 93 18.07 5.39 6.05
N SER A 94 18.68 5.02 7.18
CA SER A 94 19.08 6.01 8.18
C SER A 94 20.18 6.91 7.63
N PRO A 95 20.07 8.25 7.76
CA PRO A 95 21.12 9.17 7.32
C PRO A 95 22.37 9.11 8.20
N ASN A 96 22.27 8.54 9.41
CA ASN A 96 23.31 8.60 10.45
C ASN A 96 24.00 7.24 10.68
N SER A 97 24.21 6.44 9.63
CA SER A 97 24.90 5.17 9.73
C SER A 97 25.92 4.98 8.62
N ASP A 98 27.17 4.69 9.01
CA ASP A 98 28.26 4.40 8.07
C ASP A 98 28.01 3.13 7.23
N LYS A 99 27.03 2.31 7.63
CA LYS A 99 26.63 1.09 6.90
C LYS A 99 25.62 1.37 5.79
N THR A 100 24.94 2.51 5.82
CA THR A 100 23.83 2.83 4.90
C THR A 100 24.27 2.72 3.45
N GLN A 101 25.44 3.26 3.10
CA GLN A 101 25.92 3.22 1.71
C GLN A 101 26.13 1.78 1.22
N GLY A 102 26.70 0.90 2.04
CA GLY A 102 26.90 -0.50 1.68
C GLY A 102 25.58 -1.24 1.39
N PHE A 103 24.52 -0.98 2.17
CA PHE A 103 23.20 -1.56 1.90
C PHE A 103 22.57 -1.03 0.60
N ILE A 104 22.73 0.27 0.33
CA ILE A 104 22.26 0.89 -0.92
C ILE A 104 22.97 0.26 -2.12
N ASP A 105 24.28 0.12 -2.06
CA ASP A 105 25.08 -0.45 -3.15
C ASP A 105 24.71 -1.91 -3.42
N MET A 106 24.55 -2.72 -2.36
CA MET A 106 24.09 -4.11 -2.50
C MET A 106 22.71 -4.19 -3.14
N ALA A 107 21.75 -3.36 -2.71
CA ALA A 107 20.40 -3.37 -3.25
C ALA A 107 20.37 -2.94 -4.73
N ASN A 108 21.12 -1.89 -5.07
CA ASN A 108 21.22 -1.37 -6.43
C ASN A 108 21.88 -2.36 -7.39
N ALA A 109 22.86 -3.15 -6.92
CA ALA A 109 23.48 -4.21 -7.71
C ALA A 109 22.58 -5.44 -7.84
N ALA A 110 21.93 -5.86 -6.74
CA ALA A 110 21.15 -7.10 -6.70
C ALA A 110 19.84 -7.00 -7.49
N LEU A 111 19.08 -5.90 -7.37
CA LEU A 111 17.75 -5.81 -7.98
C LEU A 111 17.76 -5.99 -9.52
N PRO A 112 18.66 -5.36 -10.29
CA PRO A 112 18.77 -5.62 -11.73
C PRO A 112 19.21 -7.05 -12.07
N ALA A 113 20.16 -7.61 -11.30
CA ALA A 113 20.61 -8.99 -11.49
C ALA A 113 19.47 -9.98 -11.26
N MET A 114 18.69 -9.77 -10.19
CA MET A 114 17.53 -10.60 -9.85
C MET A 114 16.38 -10.49 -10.85
N LYS A 115 16.25 -9.33 -11.50
CA LYS A 115 15.33 -9.17 -12.65
C LYS A 115 15.81 -9.98 -13.85
N ALA A 116 17.10 -9.93 -14.15
CA ALA A 116 17.69 -10.61 -15.30
C ALA A 116 17.67 -12.14 -15.17
N ASP A 117 17.90 -12.68 -13.97
CA ASP A 117 17.94 -14.13 -13.73
C ASP A 117 16.59 -14.74 -13.30
N GLY A 118 15.55 -13.91 -13.15
CA GLY A 118 14.19 -14.33 -12.77
C GLY A 118 14.00 -14.66 -11.29
N SER A 119 15.02 -14.51 -10.44
CA SER A 119 14.87 -14.72 -9.00
C SER A 119 13.92 -13.72 -8.35
N LEU A 120 13.86 -12.48 -8.83
CA LEU A 120 12.88 -11.49 -8.35
C LEU A 120 11.44 -11.93 -8.67
N GLN A 121 11.20 -12.48 -9.86
CA GLN A 121 9.88 -12.99 -10.24
C GLN A 121 9.42 -14.14 -9.32
N LYS A 122 10.34 -15.03 -8.93
CA LYS A 122 10.05 -16.11 -7.97
C LYS A 122 9.64 -15.55 -6.60
N ILE A 123 10.30 -14.49 -6.13
CA ILE A 123 9.92 -13.81 -4.89
C ILE A 123 8.52 -13.22 -5.02
N LEU A 124 8.23 -12.50 -6.11
CA LEU A 124 6.91 -11.89 -6.33
C LEU A 124 5.78 -12.92 -6.38
N ALA A 125 6.02 -14.08 -7.01
CA ALA A 125 5.04 -15.16 -7.10
C ALA A 125 4.61 -15.69 -5.73
N ASN A 126 5.50 -15.70 -4.72
CA ASN A 126 5.15 -16.08 -3.35
C ASN A 126 4.11 -15.15 -2.70
N TYR A 127 3.98 -13.92 -3.23
CA TYR A 127 3.01 -12.92 -2.78
C TYR A 127 1.84 -12.76 -3.77
N GLY A 128 1.73 -13.64 -4.78
CA GLY A 128 0.72 -13.54 -5.84
C GLY A 128 0.89 -12.32 -6.76
N LEU A 129 2.07 -11.68 -6.73
CA LEU A 129 2.34 -10.47 -7.50
C LEU A 129 2.94 -10.82 -8.87
N GLN A 130 2.51 -10.09 -9.89
CA GLN A 130 3.10 -10.16 -11.22
C GLN A 130 4.22 -9.11 -11.37
N PRO A 131 5.26 -9.39 -12.16
CA PRO A 131 6.23 -8.38 -12.60
C PRO A 131 5.56 -7.14 -13.19
N TRP A 132 6.14 -5.96 -12.94
CA TRP A 132 5.64 -4.66 -13.42
C TRP A 132 6.67 -3.88 -14.24
N TRP A 133 7.74 -4.57 -14.65
CA TRP A 133 8.78 -4.05 -15.52
C TRP A 133 8.62 -4.57 -16.94
#